data_AF-A0A6M7TU34-F1
#
_entry.id   AF-A0A6M7TU34-F1
#
_cell.length_a   1.000
_cell.length_b   1.000
_cell.length_c   1.000
_cell.angle_alpha   90.00
_cell.angle_beta   90.00
_cell.angle_gamma   90.00
#
_symmetry.space_group_name_H-M   'P 1'
#
loop_
_entity.id
_entity.type
_entity.pdbx_description
1 polymer ?
#
loop_
_entity_poly.entity_id
_entity_poly.type
_entity_poly.pdbx_seq_one_letter_code
_entity_poly.pdbx_strand_id
1 'polypeptide(L)'
;MSEQTPQSRGGEARAEKLTAEQKSEIARQGAKTRWEVDRTLPKATHAGKLVIGNSEIPCAVLPDGTRLLTQEGFLGALGRSTKPKGRSQQPSEDLPPFLATVSLSSLITDDIRAATVPIVFRTPTGGKALGYRAELLPKVCDLFLEARRLNLLTAQQQQIADKCEILVRALAQVGIVALVDEATGFQDERERDALHQLLSLYLSEEKLAWARRFPNEYYRQLYRLRGWSWPVGKAKTPLVGTLTNKIVYDRLPDGVLEELRKRNPTEPGTGRRKWKHHQFLSEDLGQPDLRDHLLQLVAIMRISKDWATFMVHFEDAFPKPGAQLSLLLEDAD
;
A
#
# COMPACT_ATOMS: atom_id res chain seq x y z
N MET A 1 14.89 29.16 -30.98
CA MET A 1 14.14 28.61 -32.12
C MET A 1 14.12 27.10 -31.96
N SER A 2 12.95 26.49 -31.78
CA SER A 2 12.84 25.04 -31.61
C SER A 2 13.10 24.34 -32.95
N GLU A 3 14.13 23.51 -33.01
CA GLU A 3 14.43 22.70 -34.20
C GLU A 3 13.25 21.77 -34.52
N GLN A 4 12.64 21.96 -35.68
CA GLN A 4 11.58 21.08 -36.19
C GLN A 4 12.18 19.71 -36.53
N THR A 5 11.60 18.66 -35.99
CA THR A 5 12.03 17.29 -36.27
C THR A 5 11.76 16.91 -37.74
N PRO A 6 12.53 15.98 -38.34
CA PRO A 6 12.31 15.51 -39.71
C PRO A 6 10.87 15.04 -39.97
N GLN A 7 10.22 14.47 -38.95
CA GLN A 7 8.82 14.04 -38.98
C GLN A 7 7.85 15.22 -39.06
N SER A 8 8.15 16.32 -38.35
CA SER A 8 7.36 17.57 -38.41
C SER A 8 7.42 18.18 -39.82
N ARG A 9 8.62 18.25 -40.41
CA ARG A 9 8.84 18.76 -41.77
C ARG A 9 8.16 17.89 -42.84
N GLY A 10 8.21 16.56 -42.68
CA GLY A 10 7.51 15.63 -43.56
C GLY A 10 5.98 15.74 -43.46
N GLY A 11 5.45 16.00 -42.26
CA GLY A 11 4.03 16.26 -42.03
C GLY A 11 3.55 17.56 -42.67
N GLU A 12 4.31 18.65 -42.51
CA GLU A 12 4.03 19.96 -43.12
C GLU A 12 4.09 19.89 -44.65
N ALA A 13 5.15 19.32 -45.23
CA ALA A 13 5.28 19.17 -46.68
C ALA A 13 4.17 18.29 -47.31
N ARG A 14 3.69 17.28 -46.57
CA ARG A 14 2.53 16.47 -46.99
C ARG A 14 1.22 17.25 -46.87
N ALA A 15 1.06 18.08 -45.85
CA ALA A 15 -0.12 18.91 -45.66
C ALA A 15 -0.23 20.03 -46.71
N GLU A 16 0.90 20.57 -47.18
CA GLU A 16 0.93 21.54 -48.28
C GLU A 16 0.60 20.93 -49.64
N LYS A 17 0.99 19.67 -49.88
CA LYS A 17 0.72 18.96 -51.15
C LYS A 17 -0.70 18.43 -51.32
N LEU A 18 -1.49 18.36 -50.25
CA LEU A 18 -2.85 17.80 -50.29
C LEU A 18 -3.91 18.89 -50.49
N THR A 19 -4.82 18.67 -51.43
CA THR A 19 -6.00 19.54 -51.64
C THR A 19 -6.98 19.42 -50.48
N ALA A 20 -7.89 20.40 -50.34
CA ALA A 20 -8.91 20.39 -49.28
C ALA A 20 -9.82 19.14 -49.35
N GLU A 21 -10.15 18.70 -50.57
CA GLU A 21 -10.94 17.48 -50.82
C GLU A 21 -10.18 16.21 -50.40
N GLN A 22 -8.89 16.12 -50.73
CA GLN A 22 -8.04 14.98 -50.32
C GLN A 22 -7.87 14.94 -48.80
N LYS A 23 -7.73 16.09 -48.14
CA LYS A 23 -7.70 16.19 -46.66
C LYS A 23 -9.02 15.71 -46.05
N SER A 24 -10.14 16.10 -46.64
CA SER A 24 -11.49 15.69 -46.21
C SER A 24 -11.69 14.17 -46.35
N GLU A 25 -11.31 13.58 -47.48
CA GLU A 25 -11.46 12.13 -47.69
C GLU A 25 -10.53 11.32 -46.79
N ILE A 26 -9.29 11.78 -46.55
CA ILE A 26 -8.38 11.16 -45.57
C ILE A 26 -8.96 11.25 -44.15
N ALA A 27 -9.55 12.39 -43.77
CA ALA A 27 -10.20 12.53 -42.48
C ALA A 27 -11.43 11.62 -42.35
N ARG A 28 -12.23 11.49 -43.42
CA ARG A 28 -13.41 10.63 -43.50
C ARG A 28 -13.03 9.16 -43.42
N GLN A 29 -12.02 8.73 -44.18
CA GLN A 29 -11.51 7.37 -44.14
C GLN A 29 -10.89 7.05 -42.78
N GLY A 30 -10.12 7.98 -42.21
CA GLY A 30 -9.57 7.84 -40.85
C GLY A 30 -10.66 7.81 -39.77
N ALA A 31 -11.78 8.53 -39.94
CA ALA A 31 -12.94 8.43 -39.06
C ALA A 31 -13.64 7.08 -39.21
N LYS A 32 -13.82 6.60 -40.44
CA LYS A 32 -14.48 5.31 -40.76
C LYS A 32 -13.69 4.13 -40.20
N THR A 33 -12.37 4.08 -40.39
CA THR A 33 -11.50 3.06 -39.80
C THR A 33 -11.53 3.10 -38.27
N ARG A 34 -11.50 4.30 -37.67
CA ARG A 34 -11.65 4.45 -36.21
C ARG A 34 -13.01 3.95 -35.72
N TRP A 35 -14.07 4.12 -36.50
CA TRP A 35 -15.42 3.71 -36.16
C TRP A 35 -15.63 2.20 -36.31
N GLU A 36 -15.02 1.57 -37.33
CA GLU A 36 -15.05 0.12 -37.52
C GLU A 36 -14.31 -0.62 -36.40
N VAL A 37 -13.11 -0.17 -36.03
CA VAL A 37 -12.36 -0.68 -34.86
C VAL A 37 -13.16 -0.48 -33.57
N ASP A 38 -13.90 0.62 -33.48
CA ASP A 38 -14.71 0.93 -32.30
C ASP A 38 -16.00 0.11 -32.19
N ARG A 39 -16.47 -0.47 -33.30
CA ARG A 39 -17.65 -1.34 -33.33
C ARG A 39 -17.32 -2.78 -32.93
N THR A 40 -16.06 -3.19 -33.08
CA THR A 40 -15.58 -4.53 -32.73
C THR A 40 -15.10 -4.63 -31.28
N LEU A 41 -15.01 -3.51 -30.56
CA LEU A 41 -14.61 -3.52 -29.16
C LEU A 41 -15.62 -4.30 -28.29
N PRO A 42 -15.15 -5.16 -27.38
CA PRO A 42 -16.03 -5.86 -26.47
C PRO A 42 -16.74 -4.87 -25.55
N LYS A 43 -18.06 -5.04 -25.40
CA LYS A 43 -18.87 -4.26 -24.47
C LYS A 43 -19.02 -5.04 -23.17
N ALA A 44 -18.66 -4.40 -22.06
CA ALA A 44 -18.82 -4.98 -20.74
C ALA A 44 -20.28 -5.27 -20.43
N THR A 45 -20.54 -6.46 -19.88
CA THR A 45 -21.86 -6.91 -19.43
C THR A 45 -22.16 -6.39 -18.03
N HIS A 46 -21.13 -6.24 -17.21
CA HIS A 46 -21.23 -5.75 -15.83
C HIS A 46 -20.19 -4.66 -15.59
N ALA A 47 -20.51 -3.72 -14.71
CA ALA A 47 -19.56 -2.75 -14.20
C ALA A 47 -19.81 -2.49 -12.72
N GLY A 48 -18.75 -2.12 -12.01
CA GLY A 48 -18.81 -1.80 -10.59
C GLY A 48 -17.59 -0.99 -10.17
N LYS A 49 -17.42 -0.87 -8.86
CA LYS A 49 -16.26 -0.24 -8.25
C LYS A 49 -15.74 -1.13 -7.14
N LEU A 50 -14.45 -1.42 -7.18
CA LEU A 50 -13.74 -2.06 -6.09
C LEU A 50 -13.11 -0.95 -5.23
N VAL A 51 -13.63 -0.72 -4.02
CA VAL A 51 -13.00 0.24 -3.10
C VAL A 51 -11.94 -0.49 -2.28
N ILE A 52 -10.71 0.00 -2.40
CA ILE A 52 -9.56 -0.47 -1.65
C ILE A 52 -9.05 0.69 -0.80
N GLY A 53 -9.42 0.70 0.47
CA GLY A 53 -8.97 1.70 1.43
C GLY A 53 -9.52 3.07 1.06
N ASN A 54 -8.69 3.93 0.44
CA ASN A 54 -9.13 5.26 0.00
C ASN A 54 -9.19 5.37 -1.53
N SER A 55 -8.90 4.28 -2.24
CA SER A 55 -8.86 4.23 -3.70
C SER A 55 -10.12 3.53 -4.20
N GLU A 56 -10.85 4.17 -5.11
CA GLU A 56 -11.89 3.51 -5.89
C GLU A 56 -11.28 3.02 -7.21
N ILE A 57 -11.47 1.74 -7.52
CA ILE A 57 -11.01 1.12 -8.75
C ILE A 57 -12.23 0.71 -9.56
N PRO A 58 -12.63 1.48 -10.59
CA PRO A 58 -13.68 1.05 -11.49
C PRO A 58 -13.31 -0.29 -12.14
N CYS A 59 -14.28 -1.20 -12.20
CA CYS A 59 -14.08 -2.55 -12.72
C CYS A 59 -15.23 -2.95 -13.65
N ALA A 60 -14.96 -3.94 -14.50
CA ALA A 60 -15.91 -4.44 -15.49
C ALA A 60 -15.72 -5.93 -15.77
N VAL A 61 -16.78 -6.58 -16.24
CA VAL A 61 -16.75 -7.96 -16.75
C VAL A 61 -17.17 -7.94 -18.21
N LEU A 62 -16.35 -8.55 -19.06
CA LEU A 62 -16.61 -8.73 -20.49
C LEU A 62 -17.50 -9.97 -20.74
N PRO A 63 -18.10 -10.11 -21.94
CA PRO A 63 -18.99 -11.23 -22.24
C PRO A 63 -18.34 -12.62 -22.15
N ASP A 64 -17.02 -12.70 -22.34
CA ASP A 64 -16.21 -13.91 -22.21
C ASP A 64 -15.83 -14.23 -20.75
N GLY A 65 -16.30 -13.44 -19.78
CA GLY A 65 -15.95 -13.57 -18.37
C GLY A 65 -14.63 -12.90 -17.99
N THR A 66 -13.95 -12.21 -18.91
CA THR A 66 -12.73 -11.46 -18.59
C THR A 66 -13.05 -10.32 -17.62
N ARG A 67 -12.36 -10.32 -16.47
CA ARG A 67 -12.51 -9.31 -15.41
C ARG A 67 -11.45 -8.23 -15.58
N LEU A 68 -11.87 -6.98 -15.61
CA LEU A 68 -11.00 -5.83 -15.85
C LEU A 68 -11.06 -4.85 -14.68
N LEU A 69 -9.90 -4.27 -14.36
CA LEU A 69 -9.75 -3.05 -13.57
C LEU A 69 -9.35 -1.93 -14.52
N THR A 70 -9.95 -0.74 -14.40
CA THR A 70 -9.54 0.37 -15.27
C THR A 70 -8.09 0.74 -15.02
N GLN A 71 -7.38 1.15 -16.06
CA GLN A 71 -5.97 1.52 -15.98
C GLN A 71 -5.74 2.62 -14.93
N GLU A 72 -6.61 3.63 -14.89
CA GLU A 72 -6.54 4.71 -13.91
C GLU A 72 -6.70 4.20 -12.48
N GLY A 73 -7.71 3.36 -12.22
CA GLY A 73 -7.97 2.78 -10.91
C GLY A 73 -6.83 1.86 -10.45
N PHE A 74 -6.31 1.02 -11.37
CA PHE A 74 -5.18 0.15 -11.12
C PHE A 74 -3.93 0.93 -10.68
N LEU A 75 -3.58 1.99 -11.42
CA LEU A 75 -2.44 2.85 -11.07
C LEU A 75 -2.66 3.57 -9.74
N GLY A 76 -3.88 4.04 -9.49
CA GLY A 76 -4.26 4.69 -8.23
C GLY A 76 -4.14 3.74 -7.02
N ALA A 77 -4.50 2.46 -7.18
CA ALA A 77 -4.35 1.44 -6.16
C ALA A 77 -2.88 1.25 -5.73
N LEU A 78 -1.96 1.27 -6.70
CA LEU A 78 -0.52 1.21 -6.45
C LEU A 78 0.07 2.54 -5.95
N GLY A 79 -0.76 3.58 -5.78
CA GLY A 79 -0.32 4.89 -5.34
C GLY A 79 0.41 5.72 -6.40
N ARG A 80 0.20 5.42 -7.69
CA ARG A 80 0.76 6.17 -8.82
C ARG A 80 -0.23 7.19 -9.36
N SER A 81 0.27 8.11 -10.19
CA SER A 81 -0.57 9.07 -10.91
C SER A 81 -1.57 8.33 -11.81
N THR A 82 -2.85 8.62 -11.63
CA THR A 82 -3.94 8.05 -12.42
C THR A 82 -3.98 8.60 -13.84
N LYS A 83 -3.46 9.82 -14.05
CA LYS A 83 -3.33 10.45 -15.36
C LYS A 83 -1.91 10.29 -15.90
N PRO A 84 -1.71 9.71 -17.10
CA PRO A 84 -0.42 9.75 -17.77
C PRO A 84 -0.10 11.20 -18.18
N LYS A 85 1.08 11.70 -17.82
CA LYS A 85 1.56 13.02 -18.26
C LYS A 85 2.14 12.90 -19.68
N GLY A 86 1.39 13.37 -20.69
CA GLY A 86 1.89 13.60 -22.04
C GLY A 86 1.81 12.43 -23.03
N ARG A 87 2.16 12.71 -24.30
CA ARG A 87 2.08 11.86 -25.51
C ARG A 87 2.88 10.53 -25.48
N SER A 88 3.40 10.11 -24.33
CA SER A 88 4.15 8.85 -24.17
C SER A 88 3.26 7.61 -24.02
N GLN A 89 2.17 7.55 -24.80
CA GLN A 89 1.37 6.34 -25.02
C GLN A 89 1.65 5.74 -26.41
N GLN A 90 2.81 5.98 -26.98
CA GLN A 90 3.39 4.90 -27.77
C GLN A 90 4.09 4.00 -26.75
N PRO A 91 3.79 2.68 -26.72
CA PRO A 91 4.59 1.74 -25.95
C PRO A 91 6.01 1.81 -26.49
N SER A 92 6.85 2.66 -25.91
CA SER A 92 8.28 2.54 -26.03
C SER A 92 8.65 1.35 -25.14
N GLU A 93 8.92 0.21 -25.77
CA GLU A 93 9.45 -1.02 -25.14
C GLU A 93 8.47 -1.74 -24.20
N ASP A 94 7.61 -2.62 -24.74
CA ASP A 94 6.94 -3.82 -24.14
C ASP A 94 6.39 -3.80 -22.69
N LEU A 95 6.44 -2.70 -21.95
CA LEU A 95 6.13 -2.59 -20.53
C LEU A 95 5.55 -1.22 -20.19
N PRO A 96 4.52 -1.16 -19.33
CA PRO A 96 4.03 0.11 -18.82
C PRO A 96 5.08 0.88 -18.02
N PRO A 97 4.99 2.22 -17.96
CA PRO A 97 5.91 3.08 -17.20
C PRO A 97 6.01 2.82 -15.69
N PHE A 98 5.14 1.95 -15.14
CA PHE A 98 5.21 1.53 -13.73
C PHE A 98 6.03 0.28 -13.48
N LEU A 99 6.36 -0.46 -14.53
CA LEU A 99 7.26 -1.61 -14.49
C LEU A 99 8.58 -1.34 -15.22
N ALA A 100 8.63 -0.30 -16.05
CA ALA A 100 9.83 0.16 -16.75
C ALA A 100 10.86 0.82 -15.82
N THR A 101 11.32 0.09 -14.79
CA THR A 101 12.41 0.49 -13.91
C THR A 101 13.47 -0.61 -13.90
N VAL A 102 14.75 -0.21 -14.03
CA VAL A 102 15.90 -1.13 -14.09
C VAL A 102 15.91 -2.13 -12.94
N SER A 103 15.52 -1.69 -11.73
CA SER A 103 15.46 -2.54 -10.52
C SER A 103 14.48 -3.71 -10.60
N LEU A 104 13.44 -3.63 -11.42
CA LEU A 104 12.42 -4.68 -11.55
C LEU A 104 12.66 -5.57 -12.77
N SER A 105 13.55 -5.16 -13.68
CA SER A 105 13.73 -5.81 -14.98
C SER A 105 14.06 -7.31 -14.90
N SER A 106 14.83 -7.71 -13.89
CA SER A 106 15.22 -9.11 -13.64
C SER A 106 14.10 -9.98 -13.08
N LEU A 107 13.03 -9.39 -12.57
CA LEU A 107 11.90 -10.10 -11.95
C LEU A 107 10.65 -10.14 -12.83
N ILE A 108 10.65 -9.39 -13.93
CA ILE A 108 9.53 -9.33 -14.86
C ILE A 108 9.57 -10.56 -15.78
N THR A 109 8.64 -11.48 -15.54
CA THR A 109 8.42 -12.67 -16.38
C THR A 109 7.61 -12.32 -17.64
N ASP A 110 7.65 -13.20 -18.64
CA ASP A 110 6.84 -13.05 -19.86
C ASP A 110 5.33 -13.05 -19.58
N ASP A 111 4.89 -13.79 -18.56
CA ASP A 111 3.51 -13.77 -18.08
C ASP A 111 3.10 -12.39 -17.54
N ILE A 112 3.97 -11.73 -16.76
CA ILE A 112 3.73 -10.35 -16.31
C ILE A 112 3.72 -9.39 -17.51
N ARG A 113 4.67 -9.51 -18.45
CA ARG A 113 4.69 -8.68 -19.67
C ARG A 113 3.40 -8.80 -20.45
N ALA A 114 2.95 -10.02 -20.74
CA ALA A 114 1.72 -10.28 -21.48
C ALA A 114 0.49 -9.70 -20.74
N ALA A 115 0.42 -9.87 -19.42
CA ALA A 115 -0.67 -9.36 -18.60
C ALA A 115 -0.70 -7.82 -18.50
N THR A 116 0.41 -7.15 -18.83
CA THR A 116 0.52 -5.67 -18.80
C THR A 116 0.06 -4.97 -20.07
N VAL A 117 -0.44 -5.72 -21.06
CA VAL A 117 -1.08 -5.14 -22.24
C VAL A 117 -2.51 -4.73 -21.87
N PRO A 118 -2.86 -3.43 -21.90
CA PRO A 118 -4.22 -2.99 -21.59
C PRO A 118 -5.22 -3.43 -22.67
N ILE A 119 -6.42 -3.82 -22.25
CA ILE A 119 -7.54 -4.14 -23.12
C ILE A 119 -8.40 -2.88 -23.30
N VAL A 120 -8.66 -2.51 -24.54
CA VAL A 120 -9.63 -1.46 -24.89
C VAL A 120 -11.03 -2.09 -24.89
N PHE A 121 -11.98 -1.50 -24.16
CA PHE A 121 -13.35 -2.01 -24.08
C PHE A 121 -14.37 -0.88 -23.99
N ARG A 122 -15.66 -1.23 -24.14
CA ARG A 122 -16.76 -0.30 -23.87
C ARG A 122 -17.40 -0.59 -22.52
N THR A 123 -17.65 0.47 -21.75
CA THR A 123 -18.46 0.40 -20.53
C THR A 123 -19.91 0.01 -20.87
N PRO A 124 -20.72 -0.42 -19.88
CA PRO A 124 -22.13 -0.69 -20.13
C PRO A 124 -22.89 0.53 -20.69
N THR A 125 -22.46 1.73 -20.29
CA THR A 125 -22.97 3.03 -20.77
C THR A 125 -22.46 3.43 -22.17
N GLY A 126 -21.56 2.65 -22.78
CA GLY A 126 -21.07 2.84 -24.15
C GLY A 126 -19.78 3.66 -24.28
N GLY A 127 -19.28 4.26 -23.20
CA GLY A 127 -18.01 4.97 -23.17
C GLY A 127 -16.82 4.03 -23.40
N LYS A 128 -15.72 4.53 -23.99
CA LYS A 128 -14.49 3.74 -24.14
C LYS A 128 -13.64 3.81 -22.88
N ALA A 129 -13.02 2.69 -22.51
CA ALA A 129 -12.08 2.60 -21.40
C ALA A 129 -10.91 1.68 -21.74
N LEU A 130 -9.80 1.86 -21.02
CA LEU A 130 -8.65 0.97 -21.00
C LEU A 130 -8.63 0.25 -19.65
N GLY A 131 -8.44 -1.07 -19.66
CA GLY A 131 -8.37 -1.86 -18.45
C GLY A 131 -7.27 -2.91 -18.48
N TYR A 132 -6.73 -3.22 -17.31
CA TYR A 132 -5.90 -4.40 -17.12
C TYR A 132 -6.77 -5.54 -16.63
N ARG A 133 -6.37 -6.77 -16.96
CA ARG A 133 -6.92 -7.97 -16.32
C ARG A 133 -6.80 -7.87 -14.80
N ALA A 134 -7.86 -8.20 -14.09
CA ALA A 134 -7.90 -8.06 -12.63
C ALA A 134 -6.81 -8.90 -11.94
N GLU A 135 -6.45 -10.04 -12.53
CA GLU A 135 -5.39 -10.93 -12.05
C GLU A 135 -3.99 -10.30 -12.12
N LEU A 136 -3.80 -9.21 -12.86
CA LEU A 136 -2.53 -8.48 -12.89
C LEU A 136 -2.22 -7.79 -11.55
N LEU A 137 -3.24 -7.36 -10.81
CA LEU A 137 -3.04 -6.59 -9.57
C LEU A 137 -2.24 -7.37 -8.52
N PRO A 138 -2.63 -8.60 -8.12
CA PRO A 138 -1.83 -9.38 -7.18
C PRO A 138 -0.44 -9.70 -7.74
N LYS A 139 -0.31 -10.06 -9.03
CA LYS A 139 1.00 -10.34 -9.65
C LYS A 139 1.97 -9.16 -9.55
N VAL A 140 1.48 -7.93 -9.79
CA VAL A 140 2.29 -6.72 -9.64
C VAL A 140 2.60 -6.45 -8.16
N CYS A 141 1.67 -6.70 -7.25
CA CYS A 141 1.95 -6.59 -5.82
C CYS A 141 3.08 -7.54 -5.40
N ASP A 142 3.00 -8.80 -5.79
CA ASP A 142 4.01 -9.83 -5.50
C ASP A 142 5.37 -9.46 -6.10
N LEU A 143 5.40 -8.91 -7.32
CA LEU A 143 6.63 -8.40 -7.94
C LEU A 143 7.32 -7.34 -7.08
N PHE A 144 6.56 -6.38 -6.53
CA PHE A 144 7.12 -5.35 -5.64
C PHE A 144 7.56 -5.94 -4.29
N LEU A 145 6.83 -6.91 -3.74
CA LEU A 145 7.20 -7.57 -2.49
C LEU A 145 8.48 -8.40 -2.64
N GLU A 146 8.63 -9.10 -3.77
CA GLU A 146 9.84 -9.86 -4.08
C GLU A 146 11.04 -8.94 -4.33
N ALA A 147 10.84 -7.85 -5.07
CA ALA A 147 11.87 -6.84 -5.25
C ALA A 147 12.30 -6.19 -3.92
N ARG A 148 11.36 -6.01 -2.98
CA ARG A 148 11.67 -5.55 -1.61
C ARG A 148 12.50 -6.58 -0.86
N ARG A 149 12.12 -7.86 -0.91
CA ARG A 149 12.84 -8.99 -0.29
C ARG A 149 14.29 -9.08 -0.78
N LEU A 150 14.52 -8.79 -2.06
CA LEU A 150 15.83 -8.80 -2.70
C LEU A 150 16.59 -7.46 -2.56
N ASN A 151 16.07 -6.49 -1.82
CA ASN A 151 16.65 -5.14 -1.65
C ASN A 151 16.89 -4.39 -2.96
N LEU A 152 16.07 -4.64 -3.99
CA LEU A 152 16.19 -4.00 -5.31
C LEU A 152 15.45 -2.65 -5.38
N LEU A 153 14.58 -2.36 -4.40
CA LEU A 153 13.72 -1.17 -4.43
C LEU A 153 14.44 0.11 -4.00
N THR A 154 14.16 1.18 -4.73
CA THR A 154 14.46 2.55 -4.29
C THR A 154 13.56 2.97 -3.12
N ALA A 155 13.97 4.00 -2.36
CA ALA A 155 13.16 4.54 -1.25
C ALA A 155 11.74 4.95 -1.66
N GLN A 156 11.55 5.43 -2.90
CA GLN A 156 10.22 5.75 -3.41
C GLN A 156 9.40 4.48 -3.71
N GLN A 157 10.04 3.42 -4.20
CA GLN A 157 9.38 2.14 -4.49
C GLN A 157 9.04 1.35 -3.21
N GLN A 158 9.76 1.55 -2.11
CA GLN A 158 9.40 0.98 -0.81
C GLN A 158 7.97 1.35 -0.40
N GLN A 159 7.57 2.61 -0.62
CA GLN A 159 6.20 3.06 -0.36
C GLN A 159 5.14 2.39 -1.26
N ILE A 160 5.54 1.87 -2.42
CA ILE A 160 4.68 1.08 -3.30
C ILE A 160 4.56 -0.34 -2.75
N ALA A 161 5.68 -0.95 -2.35
CA ALA A 161 5.69 -2.28 -1.74
C ALA A 161 4.85 -2.35 -0.46
N ASP A 162 4.88 -1.31 0.37
CA ASP A 162 4.02 -1.21 1.56
C ASP A 162 2.54 -1.28 1.21
N LYS A 163 2.12 -0.57 0.14
CA LYS A 163 0.74 -0.61 -0.35
C LYS A 163 0.40 -1.99 -0.94
N CYS A 164 1.34 -2.59 -1.65
CA CYS A 164 1.20 -3.93 -2.23
C CYS A 164 1.01 -4.99 -1.13
N GLU A 165 1.72 -4.88 0.00
CA GLU A 165 1.57 -5.79 1.13
C GLU A 165 0.18 -5.69 1.74
N ILE A 166 -0.29 -4.47 2.02
CA ILE A 166 -1.63 -4.23 2.57
C ILE A 166 -2.71 -4.78 1.61
N LEU A 167 -2.53 -4.55 0.31
CA LEU A 167 -3.41 -5.07 -0.74
C LEU A 167 -3.49 -6.59 -0.72
N VAL A 168 -2.34 -7.28 -0.78
CA VAL A 168 -2.27 -8.75 -0.83
C VAL A 168 -2.90 -9.37 0.40
N ARG A 169 -2.58 -8.87 1.60
CA ARG A 169 -3.14 -9.37 2.86
C ARG A 169 -4.65 -9.24 2.90
N ALA A 170 -5.19 -8.07 2.58
CA ALA A 170 -6.62 -7.83 2.61
C ALA A 170 -7.37 -8.67 1.55
N LEU A 171 -6.80 -8.80 0.35
CA LEU A 171 -7.35 -9.67 -0.71
C LEU A 171 -7.35 -11.15 -0.30
N ALA A 172 -6.31 -11.62 0.37
CA ALA A 172 -6.24 -13.00 0.86
C ALA A 172 -7.32 -13.29 1.91
N GLN A 173 -7.53 -12.38 2.87
CA GLN A 173 -8.59 -12.52 3.89
C GLN A 173 -9.99 -12.54 3.26
N VAL A 174 -10.25 -11.69 2.28
CA VAL A 174 -11.52 -11.70 1.55
C VAL A 174 -11.67 -12.95 0.69
N GLY A 175 -10.57 -13.43 0.09
CA GLY A 175 -10.54 -14.63 -0.74
C GLY A 175 -10.98 -15.87 0.03
N ILE A 176 -10.45 -16.07 1.26
CA ILE A 176 -10.86 -17.23 2.07
C ILE A 176 -12.34 -17.16 2.45
N VAL A 177 -12.84 -15.99 2.85
CA VAL A 177 -14.27 -15.80 3.18
C VAL A 177 -15.14 -16.05 1.95
N ALA A 178 -14.78 -15.51 0.79
CA ALA A 178 -15.53 -15.70 -0.45
C ALA A 178 -15.60 -17.17 -0.87
N LEU A 179 -14.51 -17.93 -0.70
CA LEU A 179 -14.46 -19.37 -0.99
C LEU A 179 -15.33 -20.18 -0.02
N VAL A 180 -15.36 -19.82 1.26
CA VAL A 180 -16.24 -20.46 2.25
C VAL A 180 -17.71 -20.17 1.92
N ASP A 181 -18.04 -18.93 1.58
CA ASP A 181 -19.39 -18.55 1.17
C ASP A 181 -19.85 -19.30 -0.08
N GLU A 182 -18.97 -19.47 -1.06
CA GLU A 182 -19.24 -20.25 -2.28
C GLU A 182 -19.44 -21.74 -1.95
N ALA A 183 -18.55 -22.33 -1.14
CA ALA A 183 -18.59 -23.74 -0.78
C ALA A 183 -19.80 -24.11 0.09
N THR A 184 -20.32 -23.16 0.88
CA THR A 184 -21.48 -23.36 1.77
C THR A 184 -22.80 -22.96 1.10
N GLY A 185 -22.77 -22.28 -0.05
CA GLY A 185 -23.95 -21.67 -0.68
C GLY A 185 -24.36 -20.32 -0.06
N PHE A 186 -23.70 -19.88 1.01
CA PHE A 186 -23.99 -18.60 1.67
C PHE A 186 -23.78 -17.36 0.77
N GLN A 187 -23.09 -17.51 -0.36
CA GLN A 187 -22.92 -16.44 -1.36
C GLN A 187 -24.26 -15.88 -1.90
N ASP A 188 -25.33 -16.65 -1.88
CA ASP A 188 -26.67 -16.24 -2.34
C ASP A 188 -27.48 -15.54 -1.23
N GLU A 189 -27.12 -15.74 0.04
CA GLU A 189 -27.78 -15.16 1.21
C GLU A 189 -27.13 -13.86 1.69
N ARG A 190 -25.81 -13.71 1.52
CA ARG A 190 -25.08 -12.53 1.98
C ARG A 190 -25.53 -11.24 1.28
N GLU A 191 -25.42 -10.12 2.01
CA GLU A 191 -25.62 -8.80 1.41
C GLU A 191 -24.67 -8.58 0.22
N ARG A 192 -25.15 -7.89 -0.82
CA ARG A 192 -24.43 -7.72 -2.09
C ARG A 192 -23.04 -7.10 -1.93
N ASP A 193 -22.83 -6.28 -0.90
CA ASP A 193 -21.59 -5.57 -0.61
C ASP A 193 -20.85 -6.11 0.63
N ALA A 194 -21.25 -7.24 1.21
CA ALA A 194 -20.64 -7.80 2.42
C ALA A 194 -19.12 -8.02 2.29
N LEU A 195 -18.66 -8.64 1.19
CA LEU A 195 -17.22 -8.83 0.94
C LEU A 195 -16.47 -7.50 0.76
N HIS A 196 -17.17 -6.48 0.26
CA HIS A 196 -16.60 -5.16 0.03
C HIS A 196 -16.44 -4.37 1.34
N GLN A 197 -17.42 -4.47 2.24
CA GLN A 197 -17.33 -3.96 3.60
C GLN A 197 -16.22 -4.67 4.39
N LEU A 198 -16.13 -6.00 4.28
CA LEU A 198 -15.08 -6.80 4.90
C LEU A 198 -13.68 -6.40 4.42
N LEU A 199 -13.50 -6.22 3.11
CA LEU A 199 -12.26 -5.72 2.53
C LEU A 199 -11.87 -4.36 3.14
N SER A 200 -12.85 -3.47 3.31
CA SER A 200 -12.63 -2.12 3.87
C SER A 200 -12.20 -2.17 5.33
N LEU A 201 -12.76 -3.10 6.12
CA LEU A 201 -12.35 -3.33 7.51
C LEU A 201 -10.89 -3.77 7.58
N TYR A 202 -10.51 -4.81 6.83
CA TYR A 202 -9.11 -5.28 6.82
C TYR A 202 -8.12 -4.22 6.36
N LEU A 203 -8.46 -3.44 5.33
CA LEU A 203 -7.61 -2.36 4.87
C LEU A 203 -7.47 -1.24 5.91
N SER A 204 -8.47 -1.01 6.74
CA SER A 204 -8.40 -0.05 7.85
C SER A 204 -7.53 -0.58 9.00
N GLU A 205 -7.64 -1.86 9.33
CA GLU A 205 -6.85 -2.52 10.38
C GLU A 205 -5.37 -2.62 9.98
N GLU A 206 -5.06 -3.06 8.76
CA GLU A 206 -3.70 -3.12 8.23
C GLU A 206 -3.07 -1.72 8.12
N LYS A 207 -3.84 -0.70 7.70
CA LYS A 207 -3.36 0.69 7.72
C LYS A 207 -3.10 1.20 9.14
N LEU A 208 -3.89 0.80 10.14
CA LEU A 208 -3.66 1.17 11.54
C LEU A 208 -2.44 0.45 12.13
N ALA A 209 -2.24 -0.83 11.76
CA ALA A 209 -1.07 -1.61 12.12
C ALA A 209 0.21 -1.07 11.46
N TRP A 210 0.14 -0.61 10.21
CA TRP A 210 1.28 -0.08 9.45
C TRP A 210 1.59 1.40 9.76
N ALA A 211 0.57 2.27 9.83
CA ALA A 211 0.76 3.72 9.99
C ALA A 211 1.22 4.15 11.39
N ARG A 212 1.21 3.23 12.36
CA ARG A 212 1.61 3.50 13.73
C ARG A 212 2.48 2.39 14.28
N ARG A 213 3.80 2.54 14.06
CA ARG A 213 4.80 1.78 14.84
C ARG A 213 4.50 1.86 16.34
N PHE A 214 3.97 3.00 16.83
CA PHE A 214 3.37 3.13 18.16
C PHE A 214 1.85 3.29 18.06
N PRO A 215 1.04 2.25 18.39
CA PRO A 215 -0.41 2.33 18.28
C PRO A 215 -0.98 3.39 19.23
N ASN A 216 -2.11 3.99 18.87
CA ASN A 216 -2.79 4.94 19.76
C ASN A 216 -3.16 4.30 21.09
N GLU A 217 -3.47 3.01 21.06
CA GLU A 217 -3.80 2.23 22.23
C GLU A 217 -2.67 2.19 23.25
N TYR A 218 -1.41 2.08 22.82
CA TYR A 218 -0.25 2.19 23.71
C TYR A 218 -0.28 3.50 24.51
N TYR A 219 -0.54 4.63 23.85
CA TYR A 219 -0.62 5.92 24.55
C TYR A 219 -1.84 6.02 25.46
N ARG A 220 -3.00 5.48 25.05
CA ARG A 220 -4.20 5.45 25.90
C ARG A 220 -3.95 4.67 27.18
N GLN A 221 -3.37 3.49 27.06
CA GLN A 221 -3.03 2.65 28.20
C GLN A 221 -1.96 3.29 29.08
N LEU A 222 -0.92 3.89 28.50
CA LEU A 222 0.11 4.61 29.24
C LEU A 222 -0.48 5.75 30.09
N TYR A 223 -1.39 6.55 29.50
CA TYR A 223 -2.06 7.63 30.23
C TYR A 223 -2.98 7.09 31.31
N ARG A 224 -3.75 6.03 31.03
CA ARG A 224 -4.62 5.35 32.01
C ARG A 224 -3.80 4.87 33.21
N LEU A 225 -2.75 4.09 32.98
CA LEU A 225 -1.93 3.51 34.05
C LEU A 225 -1.23 4.58 34.89
N ARG A 226 -0.89 5.72 34.28
CA ARG A 226 -0.26 6.86 34.98
C ARG A 226 -1.27 7.80 35.64
N GLY A 227 -2.58 7.58 35.48
CA GLY A 227 -3.63 8.46 35.99
C GLY A 227 -3.64 9.84 35.34
N TRP A 228 -3.14 9.96 34.10
CA TRP A 228 -3.07 11.23 33.38
C TRP A 228 -4.32 11.46 32.52
N SER A 229 -4.78 12.71 32.47
CA SER A 229 -5.82 13.10 31.52
C SER A 229 -5.29 13.07 30.08
N TRP A 230 -6.14 12.67 29.15
CA TRP A 230 -5.78 12.66 27.73
C TRP A 230 -5.47 14.08 27.26
N PRO A 231 -4.35 14.31 26.55
CA PRO A 231 -3.94 15.65 26.20
C PRO A 231 -4.90 16.27 25.17
N VAL A 232 -5.27 17.52 25.40
CA VAL A 232 -6.07 18.32 24.46
C VAL A 232 -5.12 19.14 23.59
N GLY A 233 -5.14 18.92 22.27
CA GLY A 233 -4.26 19.60 21.31
C GLY A 233 -2.94 18.88 21.03
N LYS A 234 -1.89 19.63 20.61
CA LYS A 234 -0.59 19.08 20.17
C LYS A 234 0.43 18.88 21.31
N ALA A 235 0.13 19.36 22.51
CA ALA A 235 1.02 19.26 23.66
C ALA A 235 1.04 17.82 24.18
N LYS A 236 2.24 17.22 24.29
CA LYS A 236 2.43 15.89 24.87
C LYS A 236 2.93 16.03 26.30
N THR A 237 2.51 15.12 27.18
CA THR A 237 3.03 15.07 28.56
C THR A 237 4.55 14.80 28.50
N PRO A 238 5.41 15.66 29.11
CA PRO A 238 6.87 15.58 28.96
C PRO A 238 7.47 14.20 29.28
N LEU A 239 6.89 13.47 30.24
CA LEU A 239 7.37 12.17 30.71
C LEU A 239 7.13 10.99 29.75
N VAL A 240 6.26 11.14 28.74
CA VAL A 240 5.90 10.04 27.82
C VAL A 240 7.11 9.51 27.07
N GLY A 241 8.03 10.39 26.65
CA GLY A 241 9.25 9.99 25.95
C GLY A 241 10.18 9.17 26.86
N THR A 242 10.36 9.62 28.10
CA THR A 242 11.18 8.92 29.10
C THR A 242 10.65 7.54 29.43
N LEU A 243 9.33 7.42 29.64
CA LEU A 243 8.70 6.13 29.90
C LEU A 243 8.80 5.20 28.69
N THR A 244 8.61 5.74 27.49
CA THR A 244 8.75 4.95 26.25
C THR A 244 10.17 4.41 26.09
N ASN A 245 11.21 5.19 26.44
CA ASN A 245 12.57 4.64 26.49
C ASN A 245 12.68 3.48 27.48
N LYS A 246 12.18 3.67 28.71
CA LYS A 246 12.29 2.67 29.78
C LYS A 246 11.64 1.31 29.46
N ILE A 247 10.46 1.33 28.84
CA ILE A 247 9.64 0.10 28.65
C ILE A 247 9.70 -0.47 27.24
N VAL A 248 10.26 0.27 26.29
CA VAL A 248 10.38 -0.16 24.89
C VAL A 248 11.84 -0.23 24.48
N TYR A 249 12.53 0.91 24.44
CA TYR A 249 13.87 0.95 23.87
C TYR A 249 14.95 0.34 24.78
N ASP A 250 14.80 0.43 26.10
CA ASP A 250 15.67 -0.22 27.10
C ASP A 250 15.45 -1.75 27.16
N ARG A 251 14.49 -2.29 26.40
CA ARG A 251 14.25 -3.75 26.27
C ARG A 251 14.69 -4.30 24.92
N LEU A 252 15.24 -3.45 24.06
CA LEU A 252 15.90 -3.91 22.84
C LEU A 252 17.23 -4.61 23.20
N PRO A 253 17.76 -5.48 22.33
CA PRO A 253 19.04 -6.14 22.55
C PRO A 253 20.17 -5.17 22.91
N ASP A 254 21.13 -5.66 23.68
CA ASP A 254 22.25 -4.85 24.18
C ASP A 254 22.98 -4.15 23.02
N GLY A 255 23.28 -2.86 23.21
CA GLY A 255 23.94 -2.02 22.20
C GLY A 255 23.01 -1.34 21.19
N VAL A 256 21.77 -1.81 21.00
CA VAL A 256 20.83 -1.22 20.03
C VAL A 256 20.44 0.20 20.41
N LEU A 257 20.09 0.44 21.68
CA LEU A 257 19.71 1.77 22.15
C LEU A 257 20.86 2.78 22.07
N GLU A 258 22.08 2.36 22.38
CA GLU A 258 23.26 3.23 22.28
C GLU A 258 23.55 3.62 20.83
N GLU A 259 23.42 2.68 19.90
CA GLU A 259 23.53 2.96 18.47
C GLU A 259 22.41 3.91 17.98
N LEU A 260 21.17 3.71 18.45
CA LEU A 260 20.05 4.62 18.15
C LEU A 260 20.28 6.04 18.68
N ARG A 261 20.93 6.18 19.84
CA ARG A 261 21.29 7.49 20.43
C ARG A 261 22.38 8.18 19.63
N LYS A 262 23.36 7.44 19.12
CA LYS A 262 24.41 7.96 18.22
C LYS A 262 23.83 8.44 16.89
N ARG A 263 22.94 7.65 16.28
CA ARG A 263 22.32 7.97 14.98
C ARG A 263 21.28 9.08 15.05
N ASN A 264 20.63 9.25 16.20
CA ASN A 264 19.61 10.26 16.43
C ASN A 264 19.95 11.10 17.67
N PRO A 265 21.00 11.93 17.65
CA PRO A 265 21.47 12.70 18.81
C PRO A 265 20.47 13.79 19.21
N THR A 266 20.61 14.30 20.44
CA THR A 266 19.82 15.44 20.92
C THR A 266 20.43 16.73 20.41
N GLU A 267 19.60 17.71 20.09
CA GLU A 267 20.04 19.04 19.71
C GLU A 267 20.68 19.77 20.91
N PRO A 268 21.83 20.44 20.72
CA PRO A 268 22.48 21.22 21.77
C PRO A 268 21.53 22.29 22.34
N GLY A 269 21.48 22.40 23.66
CA GLY A 269 20.70 23.43 24.37
C GLY A 269 19.21 23.13 24.57
N THR A 270 18.59 22.27 23.76
CA THR A 270 17.15 21.94 23.89
C THR A 270 16.89 20.54 24.43
N GLY A 271 17.85 19.62 24.32
CA GLY A 271 17.70 18.23 24.74
C GLY A 271 16.67 17.44 23.91
N ARG A 272 16.18 18.02 22.80
CA ARG A 272 15.17 17.42 21.92
C ARG A 272 15.85 16.66 20.79
N ARG A 273 15.22 15.57 20.33
CA ARG A 273 15.65 14.87 19.12
C ARG A 273 14.87 15.38 17.92
N LYS A 274 15.59 15.59 16.81
CA LYS A 274 14.99 15.98 15.52
C LYS A 274 14.06 14.90 14.96
N TRP A 275 14.40 13.63 15.19
CA TRP A 275 13.71 12.47 14.66
C TRP A 275 13.31 11.48 15.77
N LYS A 276 12.53 10.45 15.44
CA LYS A 276 12.11 9.39 16.38
C LYS A 276 13.01 8.16 16.22
N HIS A 277 13.34 7.48 17.32
CA HIS A 277 14.25 6.33 17.29
C HIS A 277 13.79 5.19 16.38
N HIS A 278 12.49 4.87 16.35
CA HIS A 278 11.97 3.84 15.44
C HIS A 278 12.23 4.11 13.95
N GLN A 279 12.59 5.33 13.55
CA GLN A 279 12.93 5.68 12.16
C GLN A 279 14.33 5.19 11.75
N PHE A 280 15.15 4.76 12.71
CA PHE A 280 16.54 4.32 12.50
C PHE A 280 16.72 2.82 12.73
N LEU A 281 15.63 2.10 13.04
CA LEU A 281 15.60 0.64 13.09
C LEU A 281 15.50 0.08 11.67
N SER A 282 16.14 -1.07 11.43
CA SER A 282 16.11 -1.73 10.13
C SER A 282 14.68 -2.18 9.77
N GLU A 283 14.33 -2.09 8.49
CA GLU A 283 12.98 -2.39 8.01
C GLU A 283 12.65 -3.88 8.04
N ASP A 284 13.68 -4.72 7.89
CA ASP A 284 13.63 -6.17 7.79
C ASP A 284 13.54 -6.89 9.14
N LEU A 285 14.15 -6.33 10.19
CA LEU A 285 14.27 -6.98 11.50
C LEU A 285 13.88 -6.03 12.64
N GLY A 286 14.56 -4.89 12.76
CA GLY A 286 14.39 -4.01 13.92
C GLY A 286 13.00 -3.39 14.06
N GLN A 287 12.31 -3.11 12.95
CA GLN A 287 10.95 -2.57 12.97
C GLN A 287 9.89 -3.64 13.26
N PRO A 288 9.93 -4.84 12.64
CA PRO A 288 9.11 -5.98 13.06
C PRO A 288 9.24 -6.32 14.54
N ASP A 289 10.47 -6.44 15.06
CA ASP A 289 10.71 -6.77 16.48
C ASP A 289 10.13 -5.72 17.42
N LEU A 290 10.31 -4.43 17.09
CA LEU A 290 9.70 -3.33 17.84
C LEU A 290 8.17 -3.41 17.86
N ARG A 291 7.56 -3.77 16.73
CA ARG A 291 6.10 -3.93 16.63
C ARG A 291 5.62 -5.07 17.52
N ASP A 292 6.27 -6.21 17.46
CA ASP A 292 5.86 -7.41 18.19
C ASP A 292 6.04 -7.22 19.70
N HIS A 293 7.11 -6.53 20.13
CA HIS A 293 7.29 -6.07 21.52
C HIS A 293 6.14 -5.17 21.97
N LEU A 294 5.75 -4.19 21.14
CA LEU A 294 4.67 -3.26 21.46
C LEU A 294 3.30 -3.93 21.57
N LEU A 295 3.02 -4.95 20.76
CA LEU A 295 1.77 -5.73 20.85
C LEU A 295 1.68 -6.49 22.17
N GLN A 296 2.76 -7.18 22.56
CA GLN A 296 2.84 -7.88 23.85
C GLN A 296 2.73 -6.90 25.02
N LEU A 297 3.43 -5.77 24.95
CA LEU A 297 3.39 -4.71 25.95
C LEU A 297 1.97 -4.16 26.15
N VAL A 298 1.23 -3.89 25.06
CA VAL A 298 -0.16 -3.41 25.13
C VAL A 298 -1.06 -4.44 25.79
N ALA A 299 -0.86 -5.74 25.53
CA ALA A 299 -1.64 -6.80 26.19
C ALA A 299 -1.43 -6.78 27.72
N ILE A 300 -0.19 -6.68 28.19
CA ILE A 300 0.14 -6.58 29.62
C ILE A 300 -0.43 -5.30 30.22
N MET A 301 -0.33 -4.17 29.51
CA MET A 301 -0.91 -2.92 29.95
C MET A 301 -2.43 -3.03 30.14
N ARG A 302 -3.15 -3.72 29.26
CA ARG A 302 -4.61 -3.86 29.33
C ARG A 302 -5.08 -4.63 30.55
N ILE A 303 -4.39 -5.69 30.93
CA ILE A 303 -4.77 -6.52 32.10
C ILE A 303 -4.37 -5.87 33.44
N SER A 304 -3.45 -4.92 33.41
CA SER A 304 -2.92 -4.28 34.61
C SER A 304 -3.82 -3.15 35.09
N LYS A 305 -4.18 -3.16 36.37
CA LYS A 305 -5.10 -2.18 36.96
C LYS A 305 -4.45 -0.80 37.09
N ASP A 306 -3.18 -0.76 37.50
CA ASP A 306 -2.40 0.45 37.73
C ASP A 306 -0.94 0.28 37.28
N TRP A 307 -0.17 1.37 37.35
CA TRP A 307 1.24 1.37 36.95
C TRP A 307 2.12 0.41 37.75
N ALA A 308 1.83 0.19 39.04
CA ALA A 308 2.64 -0.68 39.88
C ALA A 308 2.48 -2.14 39.45
N THR A 309 1.23 -2.58 39.31
CA THR A 309 0.86 -3.90 38.77
C THR A 309 1.44 -4.13 37.38
N PHE A 310 1.34 -3.11 36.52
CA PHE A 310 1.91 -3.16 35.17
C PHE A 310 3.42 -3.41 35.21
N MET A 311 4.17 -2.71 36.05
CA MET A 311 5.62 -2.85 36.14
C MET A 311 6.03 -4.25 36.63
N VAL A 312 5.28 -4.87 37.54
CA VAL A 312 5.55 -6.25 37.98
C VAL A 312 5.43 -7.21 36.80
N HIS A 313 4.26 -7.27 36.15
CA HIS A 313 4.04 -8.14 34.99
C HIS A 313 5.01 -7.84 33.84
N PHE A 314 5.37 -6.58 33.65
CA PHE A 314 6.30 -6.16 32.62
C PHE A 314 7.73 -6.64 32.87
N GLU A 315 8.24 -6.54 34.11
CA GLU A 315 9.58 -7.04 34.42
C GLU A 315 9.65 -8.56 34.40
N ASP A 316 8.56 -9.26 34.74
CA ASP A 316 8.46 -10.72 34.61
C ASP A 316 8.46 -11.17 33.14
N ALA A 317 7.71 -10.49 32.28
CA ALA A 317 7.63 -10.81 30.85
C ALA A 317 8.86 -10.35 30.06
N PHE A 318 9.50 -9.26 30.48
CA PHE A 318 10.64 -8.64 29.80
C PHE A 318 11.77 -8.32 30.78
N PRO A 319 12.40 -9.35 31.38
CA PRO A 319 13.49 -9.16 32.30
C PRO A 319 14.66 -8.49 31.58
N LYS A 320 15.35 -7.57 32.27
CA LYS A 320 16.59 -7.00 31.72
C LYS A 320 17.64 -8.11 31.54
N PRO A 321 18.50 -8.04 30.53
CA PRO A 321 19.67 -8.90 30.43
C PRO A 321 20.46 -8.87 31.76
N GLY A 322 20.54 -10.01 32.44
CA GLY A 322 21.22 -10.16 33.73
C GLY A 322 20.41 -9.83 35.00
N ALA A 323 19.11 -9.57 34.90
CA ALA A 323 18.26 -9.38 36.08
C ALA A 323 17.83 -10.72 36.72
N GLN A 324 17.97 -10.83 38.04
CA GLN A 324 17.44 -11.94 38.81
C GLN A 324 15.92 -11.78 38.93
N LEU A 325 15.16 -12.80 38.52
CA LEU A 325 13.70 -12.81 38.59
C LEU A 325 13.23 -12.57 40.04
N SER A 326 12.28 -11.65 40.22
CA SER A 326 11.66 -11.40 41.52
C SER A 326 10.77 -12.60 41.86
N LEU A 327 11.21 -13.45 42.78
CA LEU A 327 10.36 -14.50 43.34
C LEU A 327 9.26 -13.80 44.16
N LEU A 328 8.03 -13.78 43.65
CA LEU A 328 6.87 -13.44 44.46
C LEU A 328 6.69 -14.56 45.49
N LEU A 329 7.16 -14.32 46.71
CA LEU A 329 6.71 -15.10 47.86
C LEU A 329 5.27 -14.63 48.14
N GLU A 330 4.32 -15.48 47.78
CA GLU A 330 2.99 -15.43 48.36
C GLU A 330 3.12 -15.82 49.83
N ASP A 331 3.20 -14.82 50.72
CA ASP A 331 2.92 -15.04 52.13
C ASP A 331 1.41 -15.33 52.23
N ALA A 332 1.08 -16.61 52.25
CA ALA A 332 -0.23 -17.09 52.64
C ALA A 332 -0.33 -17.03 54.17
N ASP A 333 -1.07 -16.05 54.66
CA ASP A 333 -1.76 -16.10 55.97
C ASP A 333 -3.24 -15.74 55.77
#